data_AF-A0A1Y4BF10-F1
#
_entry.id   AF-A0A1Y4BF10-F1
#
_cell.length_a   1.000
_cell.length_b   1.000
_cell.length_c   1.000
_cell.angle_alpha   90.00
_cell.angle_beta   90.00
_cell.angle_gamma   90.00
#
_symmetry.space_group_name_H-M   'P 1'
#
loop_
_entity.id
_entity.type
_entity.pdbx_description
1 polymer ?
#
loop_
_entity_poly.entity_id
_entity_poly.type
_entity_poly.pdbx_seq_one_letter_code
_entity_poly.pdbx_strand_id
1 'polypeptide(L)'
;MRISFRKTVLLAVFCVSSLCLLTGCEPSERKVLSSSYYKELQQENQKLEKQVEKLQEEAADNSPTVDEERAVDYLDKIARDNLVRLEVGYADNMDGSEFVDNEAAFTFATLLAKRADLTQKYTPEEVEEMYGPGYEYILYDEDNAVYEVYVYGGNYVVFTDLPNNVYYVYNASALGDAFLHYRNGYPNSSLLHRLADSALIIDEAGMFYENETAFAAANSIDQMEKERSSRREARRTWRQEEREESGTGRPKPVTYTFYHHGNTMVLTMFDSFYCIENMDGKRTWYRAAEEDVNQLKDLFTQASAQMQEEINEGSQNSQEEETEEEPSHSSEIEEESDVSSLDEEE
;
A
#
# COMPACT_ATOMS: atom_id res chain seq x y z
N MET A 1 -7.88 -29.87 27.45
CA MET A 1 -9.09 -30.64 27.11
C MET A 1 -10.26 -29.67 27.02
N ARG A 2 -10.43 -29.01 25.86
CA ARG A 2 -11.47 -27.99 25.63
C ARG A 2 -12.71 -28.70 25.08
N ILE A 3 -13.74 -28.82 25.91
CA ILE A 3 -15.04 -29.33 25.48
C ILE A 3 -15.65 -28.25 24.59
N SER A 4 -15.90 -28.56 23.32
CA SER A 4 -16.39 -27.59 22.33
C SER A 4 -17.78 -27.08 22.73
N PHE A 5 -18.04 -25.81 22.46
CA PHE A 5 -19.32 -25.12 22.72
C PHE A 5 -20.53 -25.92 22.19
N ARG A 6 -20.37 -26.63 21.07
CA ARG A 6 -21.37 -27.56 20.50
C ARG A 6 -21.72 -28.72 21.44
N LYS A 7 -20.75 -29.28 22.19
CA LYS A 7 -20.99 -30.34 23.17
C LYS A 7 -21.73 -29.81 24.40
N THR A 8 -21.50 -28.55 24.79
CA THR A 8 -22.20 -27.92 25.93
C THR A 8 -23.67 -27.63 25.59
N VAL A 9 -23.96 -27.18 24.37
CA VAL A 9 -25.33 -26.95 23.87
C VAL A 9 -26.11 -28.26 23.71
N LEU A 10 -25.49 -29.30 23.15
CA LEU A 10 -26.12 -30.63 23.04
C LEU A 10 -26.44 -31.24 24.40
N LEU A 11 -25.58 -31.05 25.40
CA LEU A 11 -25.80 -31.57 26.76
C LEU A 11 -26.91 -30.81 27.50
N ALA A 12 -27.06 -29.49 27.25
CA ALA A 12 -28.19 -28.71 27.76
C ALA A 12 -29.53 -29.13 27.14
N VAL A 13 -29.57 -29.37 25.82
CA VAL A 13 -30.77 -29.86 25.12
C VAL A 13 -31.13 -31.28 25.58
N PHE A 14 -30.15 -32.14 25.87
CA PHE A 14 -30.37 -33.49 26.39
C PHE A 14 -30.88 -33.50 27.84
N CYS A 15 -30.40 -32.56 28.68
CA CYS A 15 -30.89 -32.38 30.04
C CYS A 15 -32.34 -31.84 30.08
N VAL A 16 -32.68 -30.88 29.21
CA VAL A 16 -34.04 -30.32 29.11
C VAL A 16 -35.03 -31.37 28.58
N SER A 17 -34.65 -32.13 27.55
CA SER A 17 -35.50 -33.22 27.02
C SER A 17 -35.68 -34.38 28.02
N SER A 18 -34.66 -34.74 28.80
CA SER A 18 -34.80 -35.74 29.88
C SER A 18 -35.67 -35.26 31.05
N LEU A 19 -35.64 -33.97 31.38
CA LEU A 19 -36.54 -33.35 32.38
C LEU A 19 -37.99 -33.26 31.88
N CYS A 20 -38.21 -33.06 30.59
CA CYS A 20 -39.54 -33.08 29.97
C CYS A 20 -40.17 -34.49 29.92
N LEU A 21 -39.36 -35.54 29.71
CA LEU A 21 -39.85 -36.93 29.73
C LEU A 21 -40.27 -37.40 31.13
N LEU A 22 -39.67 -36.86 32.21
CA LEU A 22 -40.03 -37.18 33.59
C LEU A 22 -41.26 -36.42 34.13
N THR A 23 -41.73 -35.38 33.42
CA THR A 23 -42.84 -34.53 33.87
C THR A 23 -44.10 -34.62 33.00
N GLY A 24 -44.08 -35.44 31.93
CA GLY A 24 -45.28 -35.79 31.16
C GLY A 24 -46.07 -34.59 30.62
N CYS A 25 -45.38 -33.48 30.31
CA CYS A 25 -46.01 -32.25 29.87
C CYS A 25 -45.45 -31.88 28.50
N GLU A 26 -46.01 -32.44 27.44
CA GLU A 26 -45.80 -31.90 26.10
C GLU A 26 -46.51 -30.54 26.02
N PRO A 27 -45.79 -29.44 25.80
CA PRO A 27 -46.43 -28.14 25.65
C PRO A 27 -47.25 -28.19 24.35
N SER A 28 -48.56 -28.00 24.46
CA SER A 28 -49.42 -27.97 23.28
C SER A 28 -49.00 -26.83 22.35
N GLU A 29 -48.93 -27.10 21.03
CA GLU A 29 -48.53 -26.10 20.01
C GLU A 29 -49.27 -24.76 20.20
N ARG A 30 -50.56 -24.81 20.58
CA ARG A 30 -51.35 -23.61 20.88
C ARG A 30 -50.77 -22.77 22.02
N LYS A 31 -50.24 -23.39 23.08
CA LYS A 31 -49.60 -22.67 24.19
C LYS A 31 -48.26 -22.06 23.77
N VAL A 32 -47.47 -22.79 22.98
CA VAL A 32 -46.19 -22.30 22.44
C VAL A 32 -46.41 -21.10 21.52
N LEU A 33 -47.36 -21.18 20.57
CA LEU A 33 -47.71 -20.08 19.65
C LEU A 33 -48.36 -18.88 20.37
N SER A 34 -49.06 -19.13 21.49
CA SER A 34 -49.65 -18.05 22.30
C SER A 34 -48.67 -17.39 23.26
N SER A 35 -47.52 -18.03 23.52
CA SER A 35 -46.48 -17.56 24.44
C SER A 35 -45.94 -16.21 23.99
N SER A 36 -45.75 -15.30 24.95
CA SER A 36 -45.14 -13.99 24.70
C SER A 36 -43.76 -14.14 24.06
N TYR A 37 -42.98 -15.13 24.50
CA TYR A 37 -41.65 -15.40 23.98
C TYR A 37 -41.65 -15.81 22.49
N TYR A 38 -42.57 -16.67 22.06
CA TYR A 38 -42.65 -17.07 20.65
C TYR A 38 -43.08 -15.91 19.75
N LYS A 39 -43.99 -15.06 20.24
CA LYS A 39 -44.42 -13.85 19.53
C LYS A 39 -43.31 -12.81 19.44
N GLU A 40 -42.52 -12.62 20.50
CA GLU A 40 -41.34 -11.74 20.50
C GLU A 40 -40.30 -12.25 19.51
N LEU A 41 -40.01 -13.56 19.51
CA LEU A 41 -39.07 -14.18 18.57
C LEU A 41 -39.54 -14.06 17.12
N GLN A 42 -40.86 -14.20 16.87
CA GLN A 42 -41.43 -14.00 15.55
C GLN A 42 -41.34 -12.54 15.08
N GLN A 43 -41.53 -11.58 15.99
CA GLN A 43 -41.36 -10.15 15.68
C GLN A 43 -39.89 -9.79 15.45
N GLU A 44 -38.96 -10.40 16.18
CA GLU A 44 -37.53 -10.19 16.02
C GLU A 44 -37.04 -10.77 14.68
N ASN A 45 -37.46 -11.98 14.32
CA ASN A 45 -37.17 -12.56 13.00
C ASN A 45 -37.73 -11.69 11.86
N GLN A 46 -38.97 -11.19 11.98
CA GLN A 46 -39.53 -10.29 10.97
C GLN A 46 -38.78 -8.95 10.87
N LYS A 47 -38.20 -8.46 11.97
CA LYS A 47 -37.35 -7.26 11.93
C LYS A 47 -36.01 -7.56 11.27
N LEU A 48 -35.41 -8.70 11.58
CA LEU A 48 -34.16 -9.14 10.98
C LEU A 48 -34.32 -9.38 9.48
N GLU A 49 -35.39 -10.06 9.04
CA GLU A 49 -35.70 -10.26 7.62
C GLU A 49 -35.79 -8.94 6.87
N LYS A 50 -36.49 -7.94 7.43
CA LYS A 50 -36.58 -6.59 6.84
C LYS A 50 -35.25 -5.84 6.83
N GLN A 51 -34.41 -6.06 7.85
CA GLN A 51 -33.07 -5.47 7.89
C GLN A 51 -32.17 -6.10 6.82
N VAL A 52 -32.24 -7.42 6.64
CA VAL A 52 -31.50 -8.12 5.58
C VAL A 52 -31.97 -7.67 4.20
N GLU A 53 -33.28 -7.58 3.97
CA GLU A 53 -33.84 -7.10 2.69
C GLU A 53 -33.37 -5.67 2.36
N LYS A 54 -33.40 -4.77 3.35
CA LYS A 54 -32.92 -3.39 3.19
C LYS A 54 -31.42 -3.32 2.92
N LEU A 55 -30.62 -4.15 3.60
CA LEU A 55 -29.17 -4.23 3.37
C LEU A 55 -28.85 -4.85 2.00
N GLN A 56 -29.65 -5.80 1.53
CA GLN A 56 -29.50 -6.39 0.19
C GLN A 56 -29.88 -5.40 -0.91
N GLU A 57 -30.91 -4.58 -0.71
CA GLU A 57 -31.26 -3.49 -1.63
C GLU A 57 -30.18 -2.40 -1.65
N GLU A 58 -29.69 -1.97 -0.47
CA GLU A 58 -28.54 -1.05 -0.36
C GLU A 58 -27.25 -1.63 -0.96
N ALA A 59 -27.03 -2.95 -0.89
CA ALA A 59 -25.88 -3.60 -1.51
C ALA A 59 -26.03 -3.75 -3.03
N ALA A 60 -27.24 -4.00 -3.53
CA ALA A 60 -27.51 -4.08 -4.97
C ALA A 60 -27.33 -2.72 -5.66
N ASP A 61 -27.76 -1.63 -5.01
CA ASP A 61 -27.55 -0.26 -5.49
C ASP A 61 -26.07 0.17 -5.43
N ASN A 62 -25.25 -0.48 -4.59
CA ASN A 62 -23.80 -0.27 -4.48
C ASN A 62 -22.97 -1.39 -5.13
N SER A 63 -23.59 -2.22 -5.98
CA SER A 63 -22.82 -3.21 -6.75
C SER A 63 -21.87 -2.48 -7.70
N PRO A 64 -20.60 -2.90 -7.80
CA PRO A 64 -19.65 -2.22 -8.65
C PRO A 64 -20.13 -2.26 -10.10
N THR A 65 -20.01 -1.14 -10.78
CA THR A 65 -20.24 -1.10 -12.23
C THR A 65 -19.17 -1.91 -12.95
N VAL A 66 -19.45 -2.34 -14.19
CA VAL A 66 -18.45 -3.05 -15.02
C VAL A 66 -17.17 -2.23 -15.19
N ASP A 67 -17.28 -0.90 -15.21
CA ASP A 67 -16.13 0.01 -15.29
C ASP A 67 -15.34 0.06 -13.96
N GLU A 68 -16.01 -0.09 -12.82
CA GLU A 68 -15.37 -0.19 -11.49
C GLU A 68 -14.67 -1.54 -11.33
N GLU A 69 -15.27 -2.65 -11.75
CA GLU A 69 -14.61 -3.97 -11.74
C GLU A 69 -13.37 -4.00 -12.63
N ARG A 70 -13.47 -3.43 -13.84
CA ARG A 70 -12.33 -3.30 -14.76
C ARG A 70 -11.23 -2.42 -14.19
N ALA A 71 -11.59 -1.37 -13.46
CA ALA A 71 -10.63 -0.49 -12.81
C ALA A 71 -9.84 -1.20 -11.71
N VAL A 72 -10.54 -1.97 -10.87
CA VAL A 72 -9.91 -2.75 -9.80
C VAL A 72 -8.92 -3.76 -10.40
N ASP A 73 -9.33 -4.54 -11.40
CA ASP A 73 -8.44 -5.50 -12.07
C ASP A 73 -7.19 -4.85 -12.69
N TYR A 74 -7.35 -3.67 -13.31
CA TYR A 74 -6.24 -2.94 -13.90
C TYR A 74 -5.25 -2.40 -12.86
N LEU A 75 -5.76 -1.80 -11.78
CA LEU A 75 -4.92 -1.30 -10.69
C LEU A 75 -4.20 -2.46 -9.97
N ASP A 76 -4.90 -3.57 -9.76
CA ASP A 76 -4.34 -4.78 -9.16
C ASP A 76 -3.20 -5.37 -10.00
N LYS A 77 -3.30 -5.31 -11.33
CA LYS A 77 -2.20 -5.73 -12.23
C LYS A 77 -0.96 -4.87 -12.01
N ILE A 78 -1.09 -3.54 -12.12
CA ILE A 78 0.03 -2.62 -11.86
C ILE A 78 0.62 -2.85 -10.46
N ALA A 79 -0.23 -3.13 -9.48
CA ALA A 79 0.14 -3.36 -8.09
C ALA A 79 0.85 -4.70 -7.82
N ARG A 80 0.68 -5.71 -8.68
CA ARG A 80 1.30 -7.04 -8.59
C ARG A 80 2.50 -7.19 -9.51
N ASP A 81 2.56 -6.42 -10.58
CA ASP A 81 3.60 -6.55 -11.59
C ASP A 81 4.97 -6.10 -11.09
N ASN A 82 6.00 -6.81 -11.55
CA ASN A 82 7.38 -6.40 -11.36
C ASN A 82 7.73 -5.34 -12.42
N LEU A 83 7.60 -4.07 -12.04
CA LEU A 83 8.02 -2.99 -12.92
C LEU A 83 9.55 -3.03 -13.11
N VAL A 84 9.99 -2.93 -14.37
CA VAL A 84 11.41 -2.96 -14.75
C VAL A 84 11.93 -1.62 -15.23
N ARG A 85 11.02 -0.71 -15.59
CA ARG A 85 11.38 0.61 -16.09
C ARG A 85 10.23 1.58 -15.86
N LEU A 86 10.60 2.83 -15.58
CA LEU A 86 9.68 3.95 -15.46
C LEU A 86 10.20 5.06 -16.38
N GLU A 87 9.31 5.64 -17.19
CA GLU A 87 9.55 6.90 -17.88
C GLU A 87 8.68 7.97 -17.24
N VAL A 88 9.30 9.09 -16.91
CA VAL A 88 8.64 10.24 -16.27
C VAL A 88 8.76 11.42 -17.21
N GLY A 89 7.66 12.06 -17.55
CA GLY A 89 7.67 13.25 -18.39
C GLY A 89 6.59 14.25 -17.99
N TYR A 90 6.63 15.41 -18.64
CA TYR A 90 5.58 16.41 -18.49
C TYR A 90 4.49 16.12 -19.53
N ALA A 91 3.23 16.09 -19.10
CA ALA A 91 2.11 15.66 -19.95
C ALA A 91 1.89 16.52 -21.21
N ASP A 92 2.34 17.78 -21.22
CA ASP A 92 2.25 18.66 -22.39
C ASP A 92 3.43 18.53 -23.36
N ASN A 93 4.53 17.90 -22.93
CA ASN A 93 5.71 17.70 -23.74
C ASN A 93 6.64 16.62 -23.15
N MET A 94 6.65 15.46 -23.78
CA MET A 94 7.56 14.36 -23.48
C MET A 94 8.99 14.58 -24.02
N ASP A 95 9.24 15.62 -24.83
CA ASP A 95 10.62 16.00 -25.20
C ASP A 95 11.35 16.55 -23.96
N GLY A 96 12.00 15.65 -23.23
CA GLY A 96 12.60 15.91 -21.91
C GLY A 96 12.16 14.93 -20.82
N SER A 97 11.51 13.82 -21.19
CA SER A 97 11.27 12.71 -20.28
C SER A 97 12.58 12.11 -19.76
N GLU A 98 12.51 11.55 -18.56
CA GLU A 98 13.62 10.88 -17.88
C GLU A 98 13.27 9.41 -17.68
N PHE A 99 14.20 8.53 -18.06
CA PHE A 99 14.10 7.12 -17.75
C PHE A 99 14.70 6.83 -16.38
N VAL A 100 13.86 6.29 -15.50
CA VAL A 100 14.22 5.90 -14.15
C VAL A 100 14.43 4.38 -14.13
N ASP A 101 15.64 3.98 -13.77
CA ASP A 101 16.03 2.59 -13.54
C ASP A 101 16.40 2.44 -12.05
N ASN A 102 15.38 2.37 -11.21
CA ASN A 102 15.51 2.35 -9.76
C ASN A 102 14.36 1.55 -9.11
N GLU A 103 14.71 0.44 -8.48
CA GLU A 103 13.76 -0.48 -7.82
C GLU A 103 12.89 0.18 -6.73
N ALA A 104 13.43 1.15 -6.00
CA ALA A 104 12.67 1.90 -5.01
C ALA A 104 11.59 2.77 -5.66
N ALA A 105 11.91 3.38 -6.82
CA ALA A 105 10.95 4.17 -7.58
C ALA A 105 9.86 3.28 -8.20
N PHE A 106 10.21 2.06 -8.63
CA PHE A 106 9.26 1.05 -9.09
C PHE A 106 8.30 0.64 -7.98
N THR A 107 8.84 0.29 -6.82
CA THR A 107 8.03 -0.07 -5.64
C THR A 107 7.09 1.07 -5.23
N PHE A 108 7.57 2.31 -5.30
CA PHE A 108 6.73 3.48 -5.02
C PHE A 108 5.62 3.65 -6.06
N ALA A 109 5.90 3.47 -7.36
CA ALA A 109 4.88 3.52 -8.41
C ALA A 109 3.78 2.46 -8.21
N THR A 110 4.18 1.23 -7.88
CA THR A 110 3.27 0.13 -7.51
C THR A 110 2.40 0.51 -6.30
N LEU A 111 2.99 1.16 -5.28
CA LEU A 111 2.24 1.62 -4.12
C LEU A 111 1.24 2.74 -4.46
N LEU A 112 1.60 3.68 -5.34
CA LEU A 112 0.68 4.73 -5.79
C LEU A 112 -0.55 4.11 -6.47
N ALA A 113 -0.37 3.06 -7.28
CA ALA A 113 -1.49 2.32 -7.87
C ALA A 113 -2.38 1.67 -6.80
N LYS A 114 -1.80 1.07 -5.75
CA LYS A 114 -2.55 0.49 -4.62
C LYS A 114 -3.35 1.53 -3.83
N ARG A 115 -2.85 2.77 -3.74
CA ARG A 115 -3.52 3.90 -3.05
C ARG A 115 -4.62 4.55 -3.89
N ALA A 116 -4.77 4.18 -5.15
CA ALA A 116 -5.70 4.82 -6.07
C ALA A 116 -7.14 4.55 -5.65
N ASP A 117 -7.84 5.63 -5.27
CA ASP A 117 -9.25 5.59 -4.91
C ASP A 117 -10.07 6.31 -5.97
N LEU A 118 -11.08 5.62 -6.52
CA LEU A 118 -11.94 6.20 -7.55
C LEU A 118 -12.72 7.37 -6.95
N THR A 119 -12.68 8.53 -7.62
CA THR A 119 -13.44 9.70 -7.18
C THR A 119 -14.46 10.13 -8.21
N GLN A 120 -15.72 10.30 -7.77
CA GLN A 120 -16.80 10.86 -8.59
C GLN A 120 -16.87 12.39 -8.50
N LYS A 121 -15.91 13.02 -7.82
CA LYS A 121 -15.91 14.46 -7.57
C LYS A 121 -15.65 15.26 -8.84
N TYR A 122 -14.87 14.71 -9.77
CA TYR A 122 -14.42 15.38 -10.98
C TYR A 122 -14.43 14.44 -12.17
N THR A 123 -14.62 14.99 -13.37
CA THR A 123 -14.31 14.29 -14.62
C THR A 123 -12.86 14.52 -15.05
N PRO A 124 -12.31 13.69 -15.95
CA PRO A 124 -10.98 13.91 -16.54
C PRO A 124 -10.83 15.30 -17.18
N GLU A 125 -11.84 15.76 -17.91
CA GLU A 125 -11.85 17.10 -18.53
C GLU A 125 -11.79 18.22 -17.48
N GLU A 126 -12.52 18.07 -16.36
CA GLU A 126 -12.52 19.06 -15.27
C GLU A 126 -11.16 19.14 -14.58
N VAL A 127 -10.50 18.01 -14.29
CA VAL A 127 -9.16 18.04 -13.66
C VAL A 127 -8.11 18.62 -14.59
N GLU A 128 -8.18 18.32 -15.89
CA GLU A 128 -7.29 18.92 -16.88
C GLU A 128 -7.51 20.44 -16.99
N GLU A 129 -8.76 20.92 -17.03
CA GLU A 129 -9.05 22.36 -17.10
C GLU A 129 -8.61 23.10 -15.82
N MET A 130 -8.82 22.50 -14.64
CA MET A 130 -8.50 23.14 -13.36
C MET A 130 -7.00 23.23 -13.09
N TYR A 131 -6.25 22.18 -13.39
CA TYR A 131 -4.85 22.06 -12.97
C TYR A 131 -3.86 22.23 -14.14
N GLY A 132 -4.33 22.09 -15.37
CA GLY A 132 -3.47 22.03 -16.55
C GLY A 132 -2.65 20.73 -16.62
N PRO A 133 -1.78 20.60 -17.63
CA PRO A 133 -0.94 19.43 -17.80
C PRO A 133 0.05 19.31 -16.63
N GLY A 134 -0.03 18.21 -15.88
CA GLY A 134 0.95 17.89 -14.85
C GLY A 134 2.03 16.96 -15.41
N TYR A 135 1.99 15.70 -15.01
CA TYR A 135 2.99 14.70 -15.39
C TYR A 135 2.36 13.56 -16.18
N GLU A 136 3.18 12.89 -16.98
CA GLU A 136 2.86 11.64 -17.65
C GLU A 136 3.89 10.60 -17.19
N TYR A 137 3.42 9.46 -16.71
CA TYR A 137 4.25 8.32 -16.34
C TYR A 137 3.94 7.15 -17.25
N ILE A 138 4.98 6.50 -17.75
CA ILE A 138 4.89 5.25 -18.51
C ILE A 138 5.62 4.18 -17.72
N LEU A 139 4.86 3.20 -17.23
CA LEU A 139 5.36 2.07 -16.46
C LEU A 139 5.52 0.86 -17.39
N TYR A 140 6.66 0.20 -17.31
CA TYR A 140 6.94 -1.02 -18.07
C TYR A 140 7.18 -2.16 -17.09
N ASP A 141 6.50 -3.28 -17.29
CA ASP A 141 6.70 -4.51 -16.53
C ASP A 141 7.66 -5.50 -17.22
N GLU A 142 7.95 -6.62 -16.55
CA GLU A 142 8.77 -7.72 -17.09
C GLU A 142 8.15 -8.39 -18.34
N ASP A 143 6.82 -8.35 -18.47
CA ASP A 143 6.06 -9.00 -19.55
C ASP A 143 5.85 -8.08 -20.77
N ASN A 144 6.40 -6.87 -20.74
CA ASN A 144 6.25 -5.79 -21.73
C ASN A 144 4.83 -5.20 -21.81
N ALA A 145 4.00 -5.34 -20.77
CA ALA A 145 2.86 -4.47 -20.60
C ALA A 145 3.33 -3.03 -20.36
N VAL A 146 2.51 -2.09 -20.81
CA VAL A 146 2.79 -0.66 -20.72
C VAL A 146 1.58 0.01 -20.10
N TYR A 147 1.79 0.69 -18.99
CA TYR A 147 0.76 1.44 -18.29
C TYR A 147 1.06 2.92 -18.39
N GLU A 148 0.16 3.67 -19.02
CA GLU A 148 0.31 5.13 -19.19
C GLU A 148 -0.65 5.87 -18.25
N VAL A 149 -0.09 6.82 -17.52
CA VAL A 149 -0.71 7.45 -16.36
C VAL A 149 -0.50 8.96 -16.42
N TYR A 150 -1.58 9.72 -16.42
CA TYR A 150 -1.55 11.18 -16.34
C TYR A 150 -1.81 11.64 -14.90
N VAL A 151 -0.98 12.56 -14.42
CA VAL A 151 -1.08 13.14 -13.07
C VAL A 151 -1.40 14.63 -13.15
N TYR A 152 -2.44 15.04 -12.43
CA TYR A 152 -2.97 16.40 -12.39
C TYR A 152 -3.01 16.93 -10.94
N GLY A 153 -2.65 18.20 -10.76
CA GLY A 153 -2.82 18.89 -9.46
C GLY A 153 -2.09 18.25 -8.28
N GLY A 154 -1.11 17.38 -8.52
CA GLY A 154 -0.33 16.67 -7.51
C GLY A 154 -0.92 15.34 -7.04
N ASN A 155 -2.24 15.15 -7.13
CA ASN A 155 -2.93 14.02 -6.50
C ASN A 155 -4.02 13.36 -7.35
N TYR A 156 -4.35 13.89 -8.52
CA TYR A 156 -5.38 13.31 -9.37
C TYR A 156 -4.74 12.53 -10.50
N VAL A 157 -5.22 11.32 -10.74
CA VAL A 157 -4.65 10.40 -11.71
C VAL A 157 -5.71 9.96 -12.70
N VAL A 158 -5.36 9.93 -13.98
CA VAL A 158 -6.16 9.35 -15.06
C VAL A 158 -5.29 8.32 -15.78
N PHE A 159 -5.79 7.09 -15.85
CA PHE A 159 -5.13 6.01 -16.61
C PHE A 159 -5.67 6.01 -18.03
N THR A 160 -4.80 5.85 -19.03
CA THR A 160 -5.23 5.86 -20.44
C THR A 160 -6.18 4.72 -20.79
N ASP A 161 -5.99 3.56 -20.15
CA ASP A 161 -6.86 2.41 -20.32
C ASP A 161 -8.20 2.55 -19.58
N LEU A 162 -8.30 3.50 -18.64
CA LEU A 162 -9.51 3.85 -17.89
C LEU A 162 -9.83 5.35 -18.06
N PRO A 163 -10.01 5.85 -19.29
CA PRO A 163 -9.92 7.28 -19.60
C PRO A 163 -11.11 8.11 -19.10
N ASN A 164 -12.17 7.47 -18.60
CA ASN A 164 -13.37 8.13 -18.09
C ASN A 164 -13.34 8.35 -16.57
N ASN A 165 -12.34 7.78 -15.88
CA ASN A 165 -12.28 7.74 -14.43
C ASN A 165 -11.15 8.63 -13.92
N VAL A 166 -11.41 9.30 -12.80
CA VAL A 166 -10.40 10.05 -12.05
C VAL A 166 -10.17 9.33 -10.73
N TYR A 167 -8.90 9.13 -10.40
CA TYR A 167 -8.47 8.54 -9.14
C TYR A 167 -7.80 9.61 -8.29
N TYR A 168 -8.09 9.60 -7.00
CA TYR A 168 -7.31 10.33 -6.02
C TYR A 168 -6.19 9.42 -5.51
N VAL A 169 -4.97 9.89 -5.65
CA VAL A 169 -3.76 9.24 -5.17
C VAL A 169 -2.94 10.30 -4.47
N TYR A 170 -2.82 10.21 -3.15
CA TYR A 170 -2.00 11.14 -2.40
C TYR A 170 -0.55 11.09 -2.90
N ASN A 171 0.02 12.27 -3.16
CA ASN A 171 1.41 12.46 -3.57
C ASN A 171 1.76 11.81 -4.93
N ALA A 172 0.79 11.68 -5.83
CA ALA A 172 0.98 11.13 -7.18
C ALA A 172 2.07 11.85 -7.99
N SER A 173 2.28 13.15 -7.77
CA SER A 173 3.31 13.90 -8.49
C SER A 173 4.74 13.62 -8.06
N ALA A 174 4.96 12.87 -6.96
CA ALA A 174 6.29 12.74 -6.36
C ALA A 174 7.36 12.19 -7.32
N LEU A 175 7.02 11.29 -8.25
CA LEU A 175 7.96 10.80 -9.26
C LEU A 175 8.36 11.92 -10.24
N GLY A 176 7.39 12.67 -10.76
CA GLY A 176 7.63 13.87 -11.57
C GLY A 176 8.47 14.91 -10.84
N ASP A 177 8.08 15.24 -9.62
CA ASP A 177 8.76 16.22 -8.77
C ASP A 177 10.16 15.76 -8.34
N ALA A 178 10.43 14.46 -8.28
CA ALA A 178 11.74 13.91 -7.95
C ALA A 178 12.69 13.90 -9.14
N PHE A 179 12.23 13.43 -10.31
CA PHE A 179 13.10 13.07 -11.43
C PHE A 179 13.16 14.11 -12.55
N LEU A 180 12.15 14.95 -12.72
CA LEU A 180 12.15 15.96 -13.79
C LEU A 180 12.74 17.30 -13.35
N HIS A 181 13.56 17.88 -14.22
CA HIS A 181 14.12 19.21 -13.99
C HIS A 181 13.06 20.31 -14.04
N TYR A 182 13.14 21.24 -13.09
CA TYR A 182 12.23 22.38 -13.02
C TYR A 182 12.37 23.29 -14.25
N ARG A 183 11.30 23.40 -15.04
CA ARG A 183 11.29 24.16 -16.32
C ARG A 183 11.72 25.62 -16.18
N ASN A 184 11.36 26.28 -15.07
CA ASN A 184 11.58 27.72 -14.87
C ASN A 184 12.84 28.05 -14.04
N GLY A 185 13.70 27.05 -13.78
CA GLY A 185 14.85 27.18 -12.89
C GLY A 185 14.46 27.26 -11.40
N TYR A 186 15.39 26.84 -10.54
CA TYR A 186 15.10 26.72 -9.11
C TYR A 186 14.89 28.09 -8.46
N PRO A 187 13.87 28.25 -7.60
CA PRO A 187 13.84 29.38 -6.69
C PRO A 187 15.14 29.36 -5.87
N ASN A 188 15.70 30.54 -5.61
CA ASN A 188 16.91 30.66 -4.80
C ASN A 188 16.58 30.34 -3.33
N SER A 189 16.54 29.05 -3.00
CA SER A 189 16.21 28.51 -1.68
C SER A 189 17.47 28.01 -0.96
N SER A 190 17.40 27.93 0.37
CA SER A 190 18.49 27.40 1.18
C SER A 190 18.62 25.88 0.99
N LEU A 191 19.78 25.30 1.34
CA LEU A 191 19.98 23.86 1.28
C LEU A 191 18.94 23.10 2.12
N LEU A 192 18.63 23.58 3.33
CA LEU A 192 17.65 22.94 4.20
C LEU A 192 16.22 23.03 3.63
N HIS A 193 15.88 24.14 2.99
CA HIS A 193 14.59 24.28 2.31
C HIS A 193 14.47 23.28 1.16
N ARG A 194 15.53 23.09 0.36
CA ARG A 194 15.53 22.08 -0.70
C ARG A 194 15.43 20.66 -0.16
N LEU A 195 16.12 20.35 0.94
CA LEU A 195 16.00 19.05 1.60
C LEU A 195 14.57 18.83 2.09
N ALA A 196 13.94 19.84 2.69
CA ALA A 196 12.56 19.76 3.15
C ALA A 196 11.55 19.59 1.99
N ASP A 197 11.82 20.20 0.84
CA ASP A 197 10.99 20.12 -0.37
C ASP A 197 11.35 18.94 -1.29
N SER A 198 12.19 18.00 -0.84
CA SER A 198 12.52 16.83 -1.66
C SER A 198 11.30 15.91 -1.73
N ALA A 199 10.91 15.54 -2.94
CA ALA A 199 9.69 14.77 -3.18
C ALA A 199 9.85 13.30 -2.78
N LEU A 200 11.07 12.77 -2.97
CA LEU A 200 11.42 11.39 -2.70
C LEU A 200 12.82 11.31 -2.09
N ILE A 201 13.00 10.40 -1.14
CA ILE A 201 14.32 10.01 -0.61
C ILE A 201 14.51 8.53 -0.89
N ILE A 202 15.71 8.12 -1.29
CA ILE A 202 16.07 6.70 -1.45
C ILE A 202 17.35 6.40 -0.68
N ASP A 203 17.36 5.33 0.09
CA ASP A 203 18.55 4.86 0.82
C ASP A 203 19.39 3.84 0.02
N GLU A 204 20.50 3.37 0.59
CA GLU A 204 21.36 2.35 -0.07
C GLU A 204 20.72 0.96 -0.14
N ALA A 205 19.69 0.69 0.65
CA ALA A 205 18.98 -0.58 0.67
C ALA A 205 17.84 -0.64 -0.35
N GLY A 206 17.53 0.47 -1.04
CA GLY A 206 16.42 0.57 -1.97
C GLY A 206 15.09 0.89 -1.30
N MET A 207 15.09 1.32 -0.03
CA MET A 207 13.90 1.88 0.60
C MET A 207 13.68 3.31 0.14
N PHE A 208 12.41 3.68 -0.05
CA PHE A 208 12.01 5.04 -0.35
C PHE A 208 11.29 5.71 0.83
N TYR A 209 11.32 7.03 0.85
CA TYR A 209 10.63 7.85 1.84
C TYR A 209 10.02 9.07 1.17
N GLU A 210 8.84 9.46 1.64
CA GLU A 210 8.09 10.59 1.09
C GLU A 210 8.53 11.95 1.69
N ASN A 211 7.96 13.02 1.14
CA ASN A 211 8.26 14.40 1.49
C ASN A 211 8.15 14.70 3.00
N GLU A 212 7.20 14.09 3.72
CA GLU A 212 7.07 14.29 5.16
C GLU A 212 8.34 13.89 5.93
N THR A 213 8.99 12.81 5.51
CA THR A 213 10.27 12.37 6.08
C THR A 213 11.38 13.36 5.74
N ALA A 214 11.36 13.91 4.53
CA ALA A 214 12.32 14.92 4.09
C ALA A 214 12.20 16.21 4.93
N PHE A 215 10.97 16.68 5.14
CA PHE A 215 10.68 17.81 6.01
C PHE A 215 11.14 17.56 7.46
N ALA A 216 10.81 16.40 8.02
CA ALA A 216 11.21 16.03 9.38
C ALA A 216 12.73 15.98 9.54
N ALA A 217 13.44 15.38 8.59
CA ALA A 217 14.90 15.31 8.59
C ALA A 217 15.54 16.70 8.47
N ALA A 218 15.04 17.55 7.56
CA ALA A 218 15.54 18.91 7.40
C ALA A 218 15.33 19.76 8.66
N ASN A 219 14.15 19.65 9.29
CA ASN A 219 13.82 20.35 10.53
C ASN A 219 14.70 19.86 11.70
N SER A 220 14.90 18.54 11.80
CA SER A 220 15.82 17.95 12.78
C SER A 220 17.23 18.51 12.60
N ILE A 221 17.77 18.49 11.37
CA ILE A 221 19.08 19.08 11.06
C ILE A 221 19.16 20.56 11.41
N ASP A 222 18.10 21.35 11.18
CA ASP A 222 18.09 22.78 11.48
C ASP A 222 18.21 23.05 12.97
N GLN A 223 17.48 22.28 13.79
CA GLN A 223 17.41 22.43 15.25
C GLN A 223 18.66 21.95 15.98
N MET A 224 19.45 21.05 15.39
CA MET A 224 20.67 20.53 16.01
C MET A 224 21.70 21.61 16.30
N GLU A 225 22.29 21.54 17.49
CA GLU A 225 23.53 22.25 17.77
C GLU A 225 24.68 21.56 17.03
N LYS A 226 25.30 22.29 16.10
CA LYS A 226 26.25 21.72 15.14
C LYS A 226 27.39 22.68 14.83
N GLU A 227 28.59 22.12 14.72
CA GLU A 227 29.79 22.85 14.33
C GLU A 227 30.26 22.41 12.94
N ARG A 228 30.83 23.33 12.16
CA ARG A 228 31.49 22.95 10.91
C ARG A 228 32.71 22.11 11.22
N SER A 229 32.85 21.01 10.49
CA SER A 229 34.02 20.12 10.58
C SER A 229 34.61 19.85 9.19
N SER A 230 35.48 18.84 9.09
CA SER A 230 36.10 18.40 7.87
C SER A 230 36.06 16.89 7.74
N ARG A 231 36.07 16.40 6.49
CA ARG A 231 36.21 14.96 6.19
C ARG A 231 37.38 14.31 6.94
N ARG A 232 38.47 15.05 7.15
CA ARG A 232 39.68 14.55 7.83
C ARG A 232 39.45 14.32 9.32
N GLU A 233 38.72 15.22 9.97
CA GLU A 233 38.36 15.10 11.38
C GLU A 233 37.36 13.96 11.58
N ALA A 234 36.26 13.96 10.83
CA ALA A 234 35.27 12.88 10.87
C ALA A 234 35.92 11.49 10.66
N ARG A 235 36.80 11.36 9.65
CA ARG A 235 37.54 10.10 9.42
C ARG A 235 38.54 9.73 10.50
N ARG A 236 39.10 10.70 11.24
CA ARG A 236 40.02 10.39 12.34
C ARG A 236 39.26 9.84 13.52
N THR A 237 38.16 10.49 13.90
CA THR A 237 37.28 10.05 14.99
C THR A 237 36.68 8.69 14.67
N TRP A 238 36.10 8.53 13.47
CA TRP A 238 35.55 7.26 13.01
C TRP A 238 36.57 6.12 13.00
N ARG A 239 37.80 6.35 12.50
CA ARG A 239 38.87 5.33 12.52
C ARG A 239 39.38 5.00 13.93
N GLN A 240 39.19 5.91 14.87
CA GLN A 240 39.57 5.70 16.26
C GLN A 240 38.49 4.86 16.96
N GLU A 241 37.22 5.18 16.76
CA GLU A 241 36.06 4.39 17.18
C GLU A 241 36.13 2.96 16.60
N GLU A 242 36.42 2.81 15.29
CA GLU A 242 36.64 1.53 14.61
C GLU A 242 37.74 0.65 15.25
N ARG A 243 38.71 1.26 15.96
CA ARG A 243 39.82 0.54 16.61
C ARG A 243 39.52 0.16 18.05
N GLU A 244 38.64 0.92 18.71
CA GLU A 244 38.27 0.73 20.11
C GLU A 244 37.17 -0.34 20.24
N GLU A 245 36.27 -0.46 19.24
CA GLU A 245 35.29 -1.55 19.15
C GLU A 245 35.90 -2.85 18.56
N SER A 246 36.52 -3.65 19.42
CA SER A 246 37.04 -4.98 19.07
C SER A 246 35.94 -6.06 19.06
N GLY A 247 34.97 -5.96 18.16
CA GLY A 247 33.96 -7.02 17.97
C GLY A 247 32.78 -6.64 17.07
N THR A 248 32.62 -7.39 15.96
CA THR A 248 31.48 -7.41 15.01
C THR A 248 30.93 -6.08 14.51
N GLY A 249 31.58 -5.55 13.47
CA GLY A 249 30.96 -4.67 12.47
C GLY A 249 31.41 -3.23 12.56
N ARG A 250 32.16 -2.76 11.57
CA ARG A 250 32.48 -1.33 11.41
C ARG A 250 31.17 -0.53 11.46
N PRO A 251 31.07 0.59 12.20
CA PRO A 251 29.94 1.51 12.06
C PRO A 251 29.89 1.93 10.60
N LYS A 252 28.89 1.43 9.86
CA LYS A 252 28.70 1.79 8.46
C LYS A 252 27.93 3.10 8.46
N PRO A 253 28.43 4.13 7.78
CA PRO A 253 27.62 5.32 7.58
C PRO A 253 26.35 4.93 6.82
N VAL A 254 25.24 5.58 7.18
CA VAL A 254 23.98 5.46 6.44
C VAL A 254 23.85 6.64 5.50
N THR A 255 23.36 6.37 4.28
CA THR A 255 23.27 7.36 3.21
C THR A 255 21.84 7.44 2.70
N TYR A 256 21.35 8.67 2.58
CA TYR A 256 20.02 8.98 2.05
C TYR A 256 20.17 9.97 0.90
N THR A 257 19.62 9.62 -0.25
CA THR A 257 19.62 10.44 -1.47
C THR A 257 18.29 11.13 -1.59
N PHE A 258 18.29 12.45 -1.46
CA PHE A 258 17.13 13.32 -1.59
C PHE A 258 16.99 13.75 -3.04
N TYR A 259 15.87 13.42 -3.68
CA TYR A 259 15.54 13.79 -5.05
C TYR A 259 14.66 15.04 -5.05
N HIS A 260 15.12 16.05 -5.78
CA HIS A 260 14.47 17.35 -5.86
C HIS A 260 14.59 17.90 -7.29
N HIS A 261 13.52 17.71 -8.05
CA HIS A 261 13.35 18.10 -9.45
C HIS A 261 14.56 17.76 -10.33
N GLY A 262 14.87 16.49 -10.51
CA GLY A 262 15.97 16.01 -11.36
C GLY A 262 17.37 16.24 -10.79
N ASN A 263 17.49 16.85 -9.61
CA ASN A 263 18.75 16.93 -8.88
C ASN A 263 18.73 16.07 -7.63
N THR A 264 19.93 15.75 -7.15
CA THR A 264 20.12 15.00 -5.91
C THR A 264 20.90 15.78 -4.87
N MET A 265 20.53 15.63 -3.61
CA MET A 265 21.36 15.96 -2.46
C MET A 265 21.57 14.68 -1.64
N VAL A 266 22.72 14.54 -1.00
CA VAL A 266 23.06 13.30 -0.28
C VAL A 266 23.38 13.62 1.17
N LEU A 267 22.63 13.01 2.09
CA LEU A 267 22.92 13.03 3.52
C LEU A 267 23.63 11.73 3.89
N THR A 268 24.87 11.83 4.38
CA THR A 268 25.60 10.70 4.95
C THR A 268 25.80 10.92 6.44
N MET A 269 25.31 10.00 7.26
CA MET A 269 25.40 10.08 8.72
C MET A 269 26.35 9.03 9.29
N PHE A 270 27.15 9.45 10.27
CA PHE A 270 28.04 8.64 11.10
C PHE A 270 27.50 8.71 12.54
N ASP A 271 28.35 8.54 13.56
CA ASP A 271 27.90 8.56 14.96
C ASP A 271 27.74 10.00 15.47
N SER A 272 28.83 10.77 15.53
CA SER A 272 28.80 12.19 15.93
C SER A 272 29.03 13.19 14.78
N PHE A 273 29.00 12.69 13.55
CA PHE A 273 29.25 13.48 12.33
C PHE A 273 28.22 13.17 11.26
N TYR A 274 27.98 14.16 10.39
CA TYR A 274 27.27 13.94 9.15
C TYR A 274 27.79 14.88 8.07
N CYS A 275 27.52 14.53 6.82
CA CYS A 275 27.87 15.33 5.66
C CYS A 275 26.66 15.48 4.76
N ILE A 276 26.46 16.69 4.24
CA ILE A 276 25.49 16.95 3.19
C ILE A 276 26.24 17.32 1.91
N GLU A 277 26.02 16.55 0.86
CA GLU A 277 26.38 16.89 -0.51
C GLU A 277 25.22 17.64 -1.15
N ASN A 278 25.49 18.85 -1.62
CA ASN A 278 24.51 19.67 -2.33
C ASN A 278 24.50 19.30 -3.83
N MET A 279 23.52 19.82 -4.58
CA MET A 279 23.31 19.53 -6.01
C MET A 279 24.51 19.87 -6.91
N ASP A 280 25.42 20.75 -6.46
CA ASP A 280 26.68 21.09 -7.13
C ASP A 280 27.84 20.12 -6.80
N GLY A 281 27.57 19.03 -6.08
CA GLY A 281 28.56 18.08 -5.58
C GLY A 281 29.37 18.60 -4.39
N LYS A 282 29.07 19.82 -3.88
CA LYS A 282 29.80 20.39 -2.77
C LYS A 282 29.38 19.73 -1.45
N ARG A 283 30.36 19.15 -0.77
CA ARG A 283 30.19 18.50 0.53
C ARG A 283 30.48 19.44 1.68
N THR A 284 29.53 19.58 2.60
CA THR A 284 29.72 20.28 3.88
C THR A 284 29.64 19.28 5.02
N TRP A 285 30.61 19.34 5.93
CA TRP A 285 30.74 18.43 7.07
C TRP A 285 30.35 19.13 8.36
N TYR A 286 29.63 18.41 9.20
CA TYR A 286 29.16 18.87 10.48
C TYR A 286 29.52 17.86 11.57
N ARG A 287 29.79 18.38 12.76
CA ARG A 287 29.84 17.62 14.01
C ARG A 287 28.66 18.05 14.86
N ALA A 288 27.96 17.09 15.45
CA ALA A 288 26.86 17.32 16.38
C ALA A 288 26.97 16.34 17.55
N ALA A 289 26.09 16.46 18.54
CA ALA A 289 25.98 15.46 19.59
C ALA A 289 25.56 14.11 18.97
N GLU A 290 26.11 13.01 19.48
CA GLU A 290 25.76 11.67 19.00
C GLU A 290 24.27 11.37 19.18
N GLU A 291 23.68 11.85 20.28
CA GLU A 291 22.25 11.73 20.56
C GLU A 291 21.40 12.42 19.47
N ASP A 292 21.78 13.61 19.03
CA ASP A 292 21.09 14.33 17.97
C ASP A 292 21.16 13.57 16.63
N VAL A 293 22.35 13.08 16.26
CA VAL A 293 22.54 12.32 15.02
C VAL A 293 21.77 10.99 15.07
N ASN A 294 21.71 10.35 16.23
CA ASN A 294 20.92 9.14 16.42
C ASN A 294 19.41 9.42 16.33
N GLN A 295 18.92 10.53 16.89
CA GLN A 295 17.52 10.94 16.69
C GLN A 295 17.20 11.14 15.20
N LEU A 296 18.11 11.71 14.41
CA LEU A 296 17.95 11.83 12.96
C LEU A 296 17.90 10.46 12.25
N LYS A 297 18.75 9.50 12.66
CA LYS A 297 18.68 8.12 12.15
C LYS A 297 17.37 7.43 12.54
N ASP A 298 16.87 7.69 13.74
CA ASP A 298 15.62 7.10 14.23
C ASP A 298 14.41 7.56 13.42
N LEU A 299 14.42 8.80 12.89
CA LEU A 299 13.38 9.27 11.98
C LEU A 299 13.25 8.38 10.74
N PHE A 300 14.38 8.06 10.09
CA PHE A 300 14.38 7.17 8.92
C PHE A 300 14.05 5.73 9.29
N THR A 301 14.47 5.28 10.47
CA THR A 301 14.13 3.92 10.95
C THR A 301 12.63 3.77 11.17
N GLN A 302 11.99 4.77 11.79
CA GLN A 302 10.54 4.80 11.99
C GLN A 302 9.79 4.89 10.66
N ALA A 303 10.20 5.80 9.78
CA ALA A 303 9.59 5.94 8.46
C ALA A 303 9.75 4.66 7.62
N SER A 304 10.89 3.98 7.70
CA SER A 304 11.12 2.70 7.01
C SER A 304 10.19 1.60 7.53
N ALA A 305 9.98 1.53 8.85
CA ALA A 305 9.07 0.55 9.43
C ALA A 305 7.62 0.78 8.98
N GLN A 306 7.15 2.03 9.01
CA GLN A 306 5.83 2.40 8.51
C GLN A 306 5.70 2.07 7.01
N MET A 307 6.73 2.38 6.23
CA MET A 307 6.72 2.13 4.80
C MET A 307 6.65 0.63 4.47
N GLN A 308 7.41 -0.17 5.21
CA GLN A 308 7.43 -1.62 5.05
C GLN A 308 6.09 -2.25 5.43
N GLU A 309 5.43 -1.74 6.48
CA GLU A 309 4.07 -2.17 6.86
C GLU A 309 3.09 -1.89 5.72
N GLU A 310 3.10 -0.69 5.15
CA GLU A 310 2.19 -0.34 4.06
C GLU A 310 2.41 -1.17 2.79
N ILE A 311 3.68 -1.41 2.41
CA ILE A 311 4.03 -2.30 1.29
C ILE A 311 3.52 -3.72 1.53
N ASN A 312 3.61 -4.21 2.78
CA ASN A 312 3.23 -5.57 3.16
C ASN A 312 1.71 -5.75 3.34
N GLU A 313 1.00 -4.78 3.92
CA GLU A 313 -0.47 -4.80 4.04
C GLU A 313 -1.11 -4.87 2.65
N GLY A 314 -0.56 -4.11 1.70
CA GLY A 314 -0.96 -4.20 0.29
C GLY A 314 -0.61 -5.52 -0.41
N SER A 315 0.10 -6.45 0.25
CA SER A 315 0.46 -7.78 -0.29
C SER A 315 -0.36 -8.93 0.33
N GLN A 316 -1.05 -8.69 1.46
CA GLN A 316 -1.89 -9.70 2.10
C GLN A 316 -3.34 -9.72 1.57
N ASN A 317 -3.87 -8.58 1.14
CA ASN A 317 -5.20 -8.51 0.50
C ASN A 317 -5.28 -9.30 -0.82
N SER A 318 -4.16 -9.56 -1.48
CA SER A 318 -4.09 -10.32 -2.75
C SER A 318 -4.03 -11.84 -2.55
N GLN A 319 -3.76 -12.34 -1.32
CA GLN A 319 -3.67 -13.78 -1.04
C GLN A 319 -4.91 -14.38 -0.37
N GLU A 320 -5.80 -13.57 0.20
CA GLU A 320 -7.03 -14.11 0.81
C GLU A 320 -8.11 -14.47 -0.22
N GLU A 321 -8.05 -13.95 -1.46
CA GLU A 321 -9.00 -14.32 -2.53
C GLU A 321 -8.60 -15.59 -3.33
N GLU A 322 -7.36 -16.08 -3.23
CA GLU A 322 -6.92 -17.29 -3.96
C GLU A 322 -7.18 -18.61 -3.22
N THR A 323 -7.88 -18.61 -2.07
CA THR A 323 -8.12 -19.85 -1.29
C THR A 323 -9.60 -20.23 -1.09
N GLU A 324 -10.47 -19.85 -2.02
CA GLU A 324 -11.78 -20.49 -2.20
C GLU A 324 -11.89 -21.21 -3.54
N GLU A 325 -10.96 -22.14 -3.83
CA GLU A 325 -11.25 -23.22 -4.78
C GLU A 325 -12.24 -24.20 -4.11
N GLU A 326 -13.47 -24.25 -4.64
CA GLU A 326 -14.47 -25.25 -4.27
C GLU A 326 -13.92 -26.69 -4.42
N PRO A 327 -14.30 -27.60 -3.51
CA PRO A 327 -13.84 -28.98 -3.56
C PRO A 327 -14.45 -29.73 -4.75
N SER A 328 -13.59 -30.40 -5.51
CA SER A 328 -13.99 -31.29 -6.61
C SER A 328 -15.01 -32.32 -6.14
N HIS A 329 -16.28 -32.17 -6.56
CA HIS A 329 -17.27 -33.23 -6.46
C HIS A 329 -17.17 -34.15 -7.68
N SER A 330 -16.33 -35.17 -7.56
CA SER A 330 -16.47 -36.41 -8.33
C SER A 330 -17.69 -37.16 -7.79
N SER A 331 -18.83 -37.09 -8.49
CA SER A 331 -19.96 -37.98 -8.23
C SER A 331 -20.02 -39.06 -9.29
N GLU A 332 -19.87 -40.29 -8.80
CA GLU A 332 -20.09 -41.57 -9.44
C GLU A 332 -21.37 -41.56 -10.29
N ILE A 333 -21.27 -41.98 -11.55
CA ILE A 333 -22.43 -42.41 -12.34
C ILE A 333 -22.46 -43.93 -12.20
N GLU A 334 -23.41 -44.40 -11.39
CA GLU A 334 -23.74 -45.81 -11.24
C GLU A 334 -24.33 -46.37 -12.54
N GLU A 335 -23.91 -47.60 -12.83
CA GLU A 335 -24.32 -48.45 -13.92
C GLU A 335 -25.82 -48.81 -13.79
N GLU A 336 -26.62 -48.46 -14.78
CA GLU A 336 -27.88 -49.15 -15.06
C GLU A 336 -27.62 -50.11 -16.23
N SER A 337 -27.51 -51.38 -15.87
CA SER A 337 -27.54 -52.53 -16.76
C SER A 337 -28.88 -52.62 -17.46
N ASP A 338 -28.89 -52.70 -18.80
CA ASP A 338 -29.98 -53.41 -19.46
C ASP A 338 -29.51 -54.24 -20.66
N VAL A 339 -30.07 -55.45 -20.67
CA VAL A 339 -29.63 -56.66 -21.34
C VAL A 339 -30.20 -56.71 -22.76
N SER A 340 -29.36 -56.98 -23.77
CA SER A 340 -29.78 -57.78 -24.93
C SER A 340 -28.59 -58.43 -25.64
N SER A 341 -28.15 -59.57 -25.12
CA SER A 341 -27.57 -60.64 -25.92
C SER A 341 -28.68 -61.62 -26.26
N LEU A 342 -29.14 -61.60 -27.52
CA LEU A 342 -29.77 -62.75 -28.14
C LEU A 342 -28.68 -63.45 -28.97
N ASP A 343 -28.31 -64.63 -28.50
CA ASP A 343 -27.48 -65.62 -29.16
C ASP A 343 -28.20 -66.26 -30.36
N GLU A 344 -27.39 -66.96 -31.18
CA GLU A 344 -27.75 -68.03 -32.13
C GLU A 344 -28.42 -67.56 -33.45
N GLU A 345 -28.03 -67.99 -34.64
CA GLU A 345 -27.43 -69.26 -35.09
C GLU A 345 -26.89 -69.09 -36.55
N GLU A 346 -25.92 -69.94 -36.91
CA GLU A 346 -25.41 -70.31 -38.27
C GLU A 346 -24.74 -69.29 -39.20
#